data_AF-A0A1F7QME0-F1
#
_entry.id   AF-A0A1F7QME0-F1
#
_cell.length_a   1.000
_cell.length_b   1.000
_cell.length_c   1.000
_cell.angle_alpha   90.00
_cell.angle_beta   90.00
_cell.angle_gamma   90.00
#
_symmetry.space_group_name_H-M   'P 1'
#
loop_
_entity.id
_entity.type
_entity.pdbx_description
1 polymer ?
#
loop_
_entity_poly.entity_id
_entity_poly.type
_entity_poly.pdbx_seq_one_letter_code
_entity_poly.pdbx_strand_id
1 'polypeptide(L)'
;MLQKNTKATALRNMEDAGFYDALRVMEKDKTLKTEPSYSGNVNAYPDHQIPFVEKHVAYLLAHPRVNPKHYLSNLRLMLRIKS
;
A
#
# COMPACT_ATOMS: atom_id res chain seq x y z
N MET A 1 20.58 4.74 22.13
CA MET A 1 20.20 4.41 20.73
C MET A 1 18.89 5.12 20.42
N LEU A 2 18.86 6.08 19.49
CA LEU A 2 17.58 6.67 19.05
C LEU A 2 16.79 5.61 18.27
N GLN A 3 15.77 5.00 18.88
CA GLN A 3 14.64 4.49 18.10
C GLN A 3 13.92 5.70 17.53
N LYS A 4 14.43 6.25 16.42
CA LYS A 4 13.68 7.22 15.62
C LYS A 4 12.37 6.54 15.25
N ASN A 5 11.25 7.12 15.67
CA ASN A 5 9.91 6.57 15.54
C ASN A 5 9.64 6.13 14.08
N THR A 6 9.75 4.83 13.84
CA THR A 6 9.87 4.27 12.49
C THR A 6 8.56 4.35 11.72
N LYS A 7 7.43 4.22 12.42
CA LYS A 7 6.08 4.41 11.85
C LYS A 7 5.83 5.87 11.44
N ALA A 8 6.19 6.83 12.29
CA ALA A 8 6.07 8.25 11.95
C ALA A 8 6.92 8.62 10.73
N THR A 9 8.09 7.99 10.60
CA THR A 9 8.95 8.15 9.42
C THR A 9 8.29 7.58 8.16
N ALA A 10 7.69 6.39 8.24
CA ALA A 10 6.96 5.80 7.11
C ALA A 10 5.78 6.67 6.67
N LEU A 11 5.00 7.18 7.63
CA LEU A 11 3.87 8.07 7.37
C LEU A 11 4.31 9.31 6.61
N ARG A 12 5.34 10.01 7.10
CA ARG A 12 5.88 11.19 6.42
C ARG A 12 6.38 10.87 5.02
N ASN A 13 7.12 9.77 4.85
CA ASN A 13 7.62 9.38 3.53
C ASN A 13 6.49 9.06 2.55
N MET A 14 5.38 8.48 3.03
CA MET A 14 4.19 8.22 2.22
C MET A 14 3.48 9.51 1.83
N GLU A 15 3.37 10.46 2.77
CA GLU A 15 2.80 11.79 2.53
C GLU A 15 3.62 12.58 1.50
N ASP A 16 4.94 12.68 1.70
CA ASP A 16 5.88 13.33 0.77
C ASP A 16 5.86 12.70 -0.64
N ALA A 17 5.45 11.44 -0.74
CA ALA A 17 5.33 10.71 -2.00
C ALA A 17 3.93 10.78 -2.63
N GLY A 18 2.93 11.40 -1.98
CA GLY A 18 1.54 11.38 -2.44
C GLY A 18 0.95 9.97 -2.51
N PHE A 19 1.40 9.07 -1.62
CA PHE A 19 1.20 7.63 -1.75
C PHE A 19 -0.27 7.22 -1.75
N TYR A 20 -1.08 7.81 -0.86
CA TYR A 20 -2.50 7.50 -0.73
C TYR A 20 -3.30 7.84 -2.00
N ASP A 21 -3.07 9.03 -2.56
CA ASP A 21 -3.78 9.46 -3.77
C ASP A 21 -3.33 8.66 -4.99
N ALA A 22 -2.04 8.30 -5.08
CA ALA A 22 -1.54 7.42 -6.12
C ALA A 22 -2.23 6.04 -6.09
N LEU A 23 -2.43 5.45 -4.91
CA LEU A 23 -3.14 4.17 -4.78
C LEU A 23 -4.63 4.29 -5.15
N ARG A 24 -5.30 5.37 -4.75
CA ARG A 24 -6.70 5.63 -5.13
C ARG A 24 -6.88 5.83 -6.63
N VAL A 25 -5.90 6.44 -7.29
CA VAL A 25 -5.90 6.56 -8.76
C VAL A 25 -5.72 5.18 -9.40
N MET A 26 -4.80 4.36 -8.89
CA MET A 26 -4.59 3.00 -9.38
C MET A 26 -5.83 2.12 -9.21
N GLU A 27 -6.55 2.26 -8.10
CA GLU A 27 -7.78 1.48 -7.82
C GLU A 27 -8.90 1.77 -8.82
N LYS A 28 -8.88 2.95 -9.46
CA LYS A 28 -9.84 3.33 -10.51
C LYS A 28 -9.39 2.91 -11.91
N ASP A 29 -8.15 2.47 -12.06
CA ASP A 29 -7.57 2.08 -13.35
C ASP A 29 -7.91 0.63 -13.67
N LYS A 30 -8.83 0.43 -14.62
CA LYS A 30 -9.29 -0.89 -15.07
C LYS A 30 -8.21 -1.74 -15.76
N THR A 31 -7.04 -1.16 -16.06
CA THR A 31 -5.90 -1.90 -16.62
C THR A 31 -5.02 -2.54 -15.53
N LEU A 32 -5.32 -2.26 -14.26
CA LEU A 32 -4.60 -2.77 -13.09
C LEU A 32 -5.49 -3.71 -12.28
N LYS A 33 -4.88 -4.77 -11.74
CA LYS A 33 -5.52 -5.68 -10.78
C LYS A 33 -5.48 -5.06 -9.39
N THR A 34 -6.55 -4.42 -8.96
CA THR A 34 -6.63 -3.71 -7.67
C THR A 34 -7.79 -4.21 -6.80
N GLU A 35 -8.22 -5.45 -7.01
CA GLU A 35 -9.27 -6.06 -6.21
C GLU A 35 -8.81 -6.27 -4.76
N PRO A 36 -9.75 -6.22 -3.78
CA PRO A 36 -9.46 -6.60 -2.41
C PRO A 36 -8.81 -7.99 -2.33
N SER A 37 -7.93 -8.18 -1.34
CA SER A 37 -7.25 -9.45 -1.12
C SER A 37 -7.81 -10.17 0.09
N TYR A 38 -7.64 -11.48 0.17
CA TYR A 38 -7.98 -12.24 1.36
C TYR A 38 -7.17 -11.78 2.59
N SER A 39 -7.82 -11.69 3.74
CA SER A 39 -7.23 -11.43 5.05
C SER A 39 -7.71 -12.46 6.09
N GLY A 40 -6.75 -13.06 6.80
CA GLY A 40 -7.06 -13.95 7.93
C GLY A 40 -7.37 -13.21 9.23
N ASN A 41 -7.19 -11.89 9.28
CA ASN A 41 -7.45 -11.10 10.49
C ASN A 41 -8.93 -10.72 10.59
N VAL A 42 -9.75 -11.65 11.05
CA VAL A 42 -11.21 -11.50 11.21
C VAL A 42 -11.65 -10.36 12.12
N ASN A 43 -10.78 -9.97 13.07
CA ASN A 43 -11.08 -8.86 13.99
C ASN A 43 -11.03 -7.51 13.27
N ALA A 44 -10.12 -7.35 12.31
CA ALA A 44 -9.97 -6.14 11.52
C ALA A 44 -10.78 -6.17 10.22
N TYR A 45 -10.94 -7.35 9.62
CA TYR A 45 -11.59 -7.59 8.33
C TYR A 45 -12.58 -8.76 8.46
N PRO A 46 -13.81 -8.51 8.98
CA PRO A 46 -14.77 -9.57 9.28
C PRO A 46 -15.26 -10.34 8.05
N ASP A 47 -15.22 -9.73 6.87
CA ASP A 47 -15.56 -10.35 5.58
C ASP A 47 -14.37 -11.08 4.93
N HIS A 48 -13.24 -11.17 5.64
CA HIS A 48 -11.98 -11.69 5.17
C HIS A 48 -11.39 -10.95 3.97
N GLN A 49 -11.76 -9.69 3.73
CA GLN A 49 -11.22 -8.90 2.62
C GLN A 49 -10.50 -7.66 3.15
N ILE A 50 -9.23 -7.52 2.76
CA ILE A 50 -8.47 -6.29 2.96
C ILE A 50 -8.55 -5.43 1.69
N PRO A 51 -8.98 -4.16 1.78
CA PRO A 51 -8.99 -3.24 0.65
C PRO A 51 -7.58 -3.01 0.06
N PHE A 52 -7.51 -2.74 -1.24
CA PHE A 52 -6.25 -2.55 -1.95
C PHE A 52 -5.37 -1.47 -1.31
N VAL A 53 -5.96 -0.29 -1.05
CA VAL A 53 -5.23 0.83 -0.45
C VAL A 53 -4.69 0.45 0.94
N GLU A 54 -5.53 -0.14 1.78
CA GLU A 54 -5.17 -0.51 3.15
C GLU A 54 -4.06 -1.55 3.20
N LYS A 55 -4.11 -2.56 2.32
CA LYS A 55 -3.07 -3.58 2.18
C LYS A 55 -1.70 -2.96 1.94
N HIS A 56 -1.63 -2.01 1.01
CA HIS A 56 -0.36 -1.40 0.62
C HIS A 56 0.15 -0.37 1.64
N VAL A 57 -0.74 0.35 2.30
CA VAL A 57 -0.40 1.24 3.43
C VAL A 57 0.11 0.42 4.61
N ALA A 58 -0.58 -0.65 5.00
CA ALA A 58 -0.16 -1.54 6.07
C ALA A 58 1.23 -2.13 5.81
N TYR A 59 1.52 -2.51 4.56
CA TYR A 59 2.84 -2.99 4.17
C TYR A 59 3.94 -1.95 4.41
N LEU A 60 3.77 -0.70 3.97
CA LEU A 60 4.79 0.35 4.17
C LEU A 60 4.94 0.76 5.64
N LEU A 61 3.86 0.74 6.41
CA LEU A 61 3.92 0.95 7.87
C LEU A 61 4.73 -0.14 8.58
N ALA A 62 4.63 -1.39 8.12
CA ALA A 62 5.42 -2.50 8.63
C ALA A 62 6.88 -2.47 8.12
N HIS A 63 7.14 -1.83 6.97
CA HIS A 63 8.46 -1.77 6.32
C HIS A 63 8.94 -0.32 6.11
N PRO A 64 9.26 0.41 7.20
CA PRO A 64 9.53 1.86 7.18
C PRO A 64 10.79 2.28 6.39
N ARG A 65 11.64 1.32 6.01
CA ARG A 65 12.82 1.55 5.18
C ARG A 65 12.53 1.46 3.67
N VAL A 66 11.36 0.98 3.27
CA VAL A 66 10.97 0.90 1.87
C VAL A 66 10.64 2.32 1.38
N ASN A 67 11.25 2.70 0.25
CA ASN A 67 10.94 3.98 -0.39
C ASN A 67 9.56 3.90 -1.08
N PRO A 68 8.57 4.72 -0.68
CA PRO A 68 7.21 4.65 -1.22
C PRO A 68 7.14 4.93 -2.73
N LYS A 69 8.00 5.80 -3.26
CA LYS A 69 8.03 6.12 -4.71
C LYS A 69 8.47 4.92 -5.53
N HIS A 70 9.54 4.24 -5.10
CA HIS A 70 10.00 3.02 -5.77
C HIS A 70 8.97 1.90 -5.65
N TYR A 71 8.33 1.79 -4.48
CA TYR A 71 7.28 0.82 -4.25
C TYR A 71 6.10 1.01 -5.21
N LEU A 72 5.60 2.24 -5.39
CA LEU A 72 4.52 2.54 -6.32
C LEU A 72 4.87 2.17 -7.77
N SER A 73 6.07 2.52 -8.23
CA SER A 73 6.52 2.20 -9.59
C SER A 73 6.53 0.69 -9.82
N ASN A 74 7.08 -0.07 -8.86
CA ASN A 74 7.11 -1.54 -8.95
C ASN A 74 5.70 -2.13 -8.88
N LEU A 75 4.86 -1.60 -8.00
CA LEU A 75 3.49 -2.06 -7.82
C LEU A 75 2.68 -1.91 -9.11
N ARG A 76 2.76 -0.76 -9.79
CA ARG A 76 2.09 -0.53 -11.08
C ARG A 76 2.50 -1.56 -12.14
N LEU A 77 3.79 -1.90 -12.20
CA LEU A 77 4.29 -2.90 -13.15
C LEU A 77 3.73 -4.30 -12.84
N MET A 78 3.68 -4.67 -11.56
CA MET A 78 3.22 -5.99 -11.12
C MET A 78 1.72 -6.20 -11.34
N LEU A 79 0.90 -5.15 -11.17
CA LEU A 79 -0.55 -5.25 -11.24
C LEU A 79 -1.10 -5.11 -12.66
N ARG A 80 -0.28 -4.74 -13.64
CA ARG A 80 -0.73 -4.54 -15.01
C ARG A 80 -1.29 -5.83 -15.59
N ILE A 81 -2.53 -5.78 -16.06
CA ILE A 81 -3.16 -6.89 -16.77
C ILE A 81 -2.41 -7.08 -18.08
N LYS A 82 -1.91 -8.29 -18.31
CA LYS A 82 -1.33 -8.67 -19.60
C LYS A 82 -2.48 -8.99 -20.54
N SER A 83 -2.62 -8.18 -21.59
CA SER A 83 -3.48 -8.45 -22.75
C SER A 83 -2.89 -9.57 -23.60
#